data_AF-A0A938A3W6-F1
#
_entry.id   AF-A0A938A3W6-F1
#
_cell.length_a   1.000
_cell.length_b   1.000
_cell.length_c   1.000
_cell.angle_alpha   90.00
_cell.angle_beta   90.00
_cell.angle_gamma   90.00
#
_symmetry.space_group_name_H-M   'P 1'
#
loop_
_entity.id
_entity.type
_entity.pdbx_description
1 polymer ?
#
loop_
_entity_poly.entity_id
_entity_poly.type
_entity_poly.pdbx_seq_one_letter_code
_entity_poly.pdbx_strand_id
1 'polypeptide(L)'
;MRSIVLGSLIAATVLAAAPALAQQLYSGRVNSGVNQLGSSRCGSYGMKMDLTVTGSDIKATFQQDGRDERFFVAKAGPDGTFVSEAIVGGGGKMKVTGKITPSEAVVRLDGYCLFDFKLAKK
;
A
#
# COMPACT_ATOMS: atom_id res chain seq x y z
N MET A 1 -40.79 -40.89 46.62
CA MET A 1 -39.32 -40.89 46.42
C MET A 1 -39.02 -40.77 44.94
N ARG A 2 -37.99 -39.97 44.61
CA ARG A 2 -37.30 -39.80 43.31
C ARG A 2 -38.03 -38.93 42.27
N SER A 3 -37.45 -37.91 41.65
CA SER A 3 -36.18 -37.18 41.82
C SER A 3 -36.33 -35.85 41.05
N ILE A 4 -35.69 -34.81 41.57
CA ILE A 4 -35.51 -33.46 40.97
C ILE A 4 -34.42 -33.51 39.89
N VAL A 5 -34.38 -32.47 39.03
CA VAL A 5 -33.21 -31.76 38.44
C VAL A 5 -33.45 -31.52 36.93
N LEU A 6 -33.93 -30.35 36.49
CA LEU A 6 -33.20 -29.10 36.15
C LEU A 6 -32.06 -29.30 35.13
N GLY A 7 -32.11 -28.61 33.99
CA GLY A 7 -30.94 -28.56 33.10
C GLY A 7 -31.18 -27.88 31.75
N SER A 8 -31.51 -26.58 31.77
CA SER A 8 -31.34 -25.71 30.59
C SER A 8 -29.86 -25.64 30.20
N LEU A 9 -29.54 -25.84 28.93
CA LEU A 9 -28.27 -25.38 28.33
C LEU A 9 -28.48 -25.10 26.84
N ILE A 10 -28.91 -23.86 26.54
CA ILE A 10 -28.76 -23.24 25.23
C ILE A 10 -27.28 -22.84 25.15
N ALA A 11 -26.46 -23.68 24.53
CA ALA A 11 -25.08 -23.32 24.20
C ALA A 11 -25.08 -22.37 22.99
N ALA A 12 -25.20 -21.08 23.26
CA ALA A 12 -24.90 -20.04 22.28
C ALA A 12 -23.39 -20.03 22.02
N THR A 13 -22.94 -20.79 21.02
CA THR A 13 -21.59 -20.66 20.46
C THR A 13 -21.47 -19.28 19.81
N VAL A 14 -20.98 -18.31 20.56
CA VAL A 14 -20.51 -17.04 20.03
C VAL A 14 -19.28 -17.36 19.19
N LEU A 15 -19.46 -17.42 17.85
CA LEU A 15 -18.32 -17.31 16.93
C LEU A 15 -17.65 -15.97 17.22
N ALA A 16 -16.49 -16.03 17.86
CA ALA A 16 -15.58 -14.90 17.94
C ALA A 16 -15.16 -14.53 16.52
N ALA A 17 -15.86 -13.57 15.92
CA ALA A 17 -15.41 -12.89 14.72
C ALA A 17 -14.14 -12.13 15.11
N ALA A 18 -12.98 -12.72 14.85
CA ALA A 18 -11.73 -11.98 14.90
C ALA A 18 -11.86 -10.77 13.95
N PRO A 19 -11.50 -9.56 14.36
CA PRO A 19 -11.58 -8.40 13.48
C PRO A 19 -10.60 -8.62 12.33
N ALA A 20 -11.11 -8.93 11.15
CA ALA A 20 -10.33 -8.85 9.93
C ALA A 20 -9.86 -7.40 9.79
N LEU A 21 -8.55 -7.16 9.84
CA LEU A 21 -7.99 -5.84 9.55
C LEU A 21 -8.47 -5.42 8.16
N ALA A 22 -9.30 -4.38 8.11
CA ALA A 22 -9.86 -3.89 6.86
C ALA A 22 -8.73 -3.49 5.90
N GLN A 23 -8.69 -4.12 4.74
CA GLN A 23 -7.73 -3.80 3.69
C GLN A 23 -8.22 -2.55 2.95
N GLN A 24 -7.36 -1.55 2.80
CA GLN A 24 -7.65 -0.36 2.03
C GLN A 24 -6.86 -0.41 0.72
N LEU A 25 -7.56 -0.31 -0.40
CA LEU A 25 -6.95 -0.30 -1.73
C LEU A 25 -6.93 1.12 -2.30
N TYR A 26 -5.82 1.45 -2.94
CA TYR A 26 -5.58 2.74 -3.58
C TYR A 26 -4.95 2.52 -4.95
N SER A 27 -5.19 3.46 -5.87
CA SER A 27 -4.51 3.46 -7.17
C SER A 27 -4.31 4.86 -7.73
N GLY A 28 -3.33 5.02 -8.59
CA GLY A 28 -3.10 6.25 -9.33
C GLY A 28 -2.20 6.06 -10.53
N ARG A 29 -2.17 7.08 -11.38
CA ARG A 29 -1.32 7.15 -12.57
C ARG A 29 -0.71 8.54 -12.68
N VAL A 30 0.57 8.57 -12.99
CA VAL A 30 1.32 9.77 -13.38
C VAL A 30 1.69 9.60 -14.84
N ASN A 31 1.43 10.59 -15.69
CA ASN A 31 1.69 10.47 -17.14
C ASN A 31 3.12 10.86 -17.53
N SER A 32 3.85 11.57 -16.66
CA SER A 32 5.22 12.03 -16.89
C SER A 32 5.96 12.27 -15.58
N GLY A 33 7.23 11.87 -15.50
CA GLY A 33 8.09 12.15 -14.37
C GLY A 33 8.88 13.45 -14.52
N VAL A 34 9.45 13.92 -13.41
CA VAL A 34 10.34 15.09 -13.38
C VAL A 34 11.79 14.64 -13.41
N ASN A 35 12.62 15.31 -14.21
CA ASN A 35 14.05 15.03 -14.28
C ASN A 35 14.74 15.43 -12.96
N GLN A 36 15.50 14.51 -12.39
CA GLN A 36 16.51 14.81 -11.38
C GLN A 36 17.80 15.31 -12.05
N LEU A 37 18.71 15.91 -11.29
CA LEU A 37 20.04 16.30 -11.80
C LEU A 37 20.75 15.09 -12.44
N GLY A 38 21.20 15.24 -13.69
CA GLY A 38 21.77 14.14 -14.48
C GLY A 38 20.77 13.28 -15.25
N SER A 39 19.49 13.66 -15.25
CA SER A 39 18.42 12.90 -15.91
C SER A 39 17.84 13.63 -17.12
N SER A 40 17.47 12.88 -18.17
CA SER A 40 17.07 13.49 -19.46
C SER A 40 15.82 12.89 -20.12
N ARG A 41 15.19 11.86 -19.52
CA ARG A 41 14.11 11.09 -20.16
C ARG A 41 12.86 10.91 -19.29
N CYS A 42 12.70 11.66 -18.21
CA CYS A 42 11.60 11.43 -17.27
C CYS A 42 10.23 11.84 -17.81
N GLY A 43 10.19 12.81 -18.73
CA GLY A 43 8.95 13.29 -19.33
C GLY A 43 8.33 12.37 -20.40
N SER A 44 9.03 11.31 -20.82
CA SER A 44 8.59 10.48 -21.96
C SER A 44 7.79 9.24 -21.57
N TYR A 45 7.56 8.99 -20.29
CA TYR A 45 6.83 7.82 -19.83
C TYR A 45 6.03 8.08 -18.56
N GLY A 46 4.90 7.41 -18.46
CA GLY A 46 4.08 7.39 -17.26
C GLY A 46 4.40 6.21 -16.35
N MET A 47 3.82 6.28 -15.16
CA MET A 47 3.84 5.22 -14.18
C MET A 47 2.44 5.04 -13.58
N LYS A 48 2.01 3.79 -13.43
CA LYS A 48 0.83 3.44 -12.64
C LYS A 48 1.26 2.82 -11.30
N MET A 49 0.41 2.95 -10.30
CA MET A 49 0.61 2.37 -8.97
C MET A 49 -0.70 1.84 -8.41
N ASP A 50 -0.63 0.66 -7.80
CA ASP A 50 -1.66 0.08 -6.97
C ASP A 50 -1.08 -0.15 -5.56
N LEU A 51 -1.82 0.24 -4.52
CA LEU A 51 -1.35 0.18 -3.15
C LEU A 51 -2.42 -0.43 -2.25
N THR A 52 -2.02 -1.37 -1.40
CA THR A 52 -2.86 -2.02 -0.39
C THR A 52 -2.30 -1.71 0.99
N VAL A 53 -3.16 -1.23 1.89
CA VAL A 53 -2.85 -1.03 3.31
C VAL A 53 -3.61 -2.05 4.13
N THR A 54 -2.93 -2.77 5.02
CA THR A 54 -3.53 -3.68 6.00
C THR A 54 -3.01 -3.34 7.39
N GLY A 55 -3.81 -2.65 8.19
CA GLY A 55 -3.33 -2.05 9.44
C GLY A 55 -2.25 -1.00 9.15
N SER A 56 -1.00 -1.25 9.56
CA SER A 56 0.16 -0.40 9.24
C SER A 56 1.01 -0.93 8.08
N ASP A 57 0.73 -2.13 7.58
CA ASP A 57 1.52 -2.72 6.50
C ASP A 57 1.07 -2.19 5.15
N ILE A 58 2.03 -1.75 4.34
CA ILE A 58 1.83 -1.22 3.00
C ILE A 58 2.48 -2.19 2.02
N LYS A 59 1.71 -2.62 1.02
CA LYS A 59 2.20 -3.34 -0.15
C LYS A 59 1.78 -2.57 -1.38
N ALA A 60 2.70 -2.29 -2.27
CA ALA A 60 2.38 -1.56 -3.49
C ALA A 60 3.08 -2.18 -4.69
N THR A 61 2.38 -2.18 -5.81
CA THR A 61 2.94 -2.45 -7.13
C THR A 61 2.97 -1.16 -7.94
N PHE A 62 3.97 -1.03 -8.79
CA PHE A 62 4.06 0.08 -9.72
C PHE A 62 4.67 -0.39 -11.04
N GLN A 63 4.21 0.20 -12.13
CA GLN A 63 4.68 -0.17 -13.46
C GLN A 63 4.95 1.10 -14.26
N GLN A 64 6.14 1.16 -14.82
CA GLN A 64 6.51 2.14 -15.84
C GLN A 64 5.98 1.67 -17.20
N ASP A 65 5.48 2.60 -18.01
CA ASP A 65 5.00 2.26 -19.36
C ASP A 65 6.09 1.53 -20.17
N GLY A 66 5.75 0.36 -20.72
CA GLY A 66 6.67 -0.47 -21.50
C GLY A 66 7.75 -1.20 -20.69
N ARG A 67 7.63 -1.26 -19.36
CA ARG A 67 8.50 -2.04 -18.47
C ARG A 67 7.69 -3.02 -17.62
N ASP A 68 8.39 -3.99 -17.04
CA ASP A 68 7.78 -4.92 -16.09
C ASP A 68 7.30 -4.22 -14.82
N GLU A 69 6.26 -4.80 -14.21
CA GLU A 69 5.78 -4.38 -12.90
C GLU A 69 6.82 -4.66 -11.82
N ARG A 70 6.87 -3.76 -10.85
CA ARG A 70 7.76 -3.81 -9.68
C ARG A 70 6.93 -3.59 -8.42
N PHE A 71 7.52 -3.87 -7.26
CA PHE A 71 6.83 -3.70 -6.00
C PHE A 71 7.74 -3.14 -4.91
N PHE A 72 7.12 -2.60 -3.87
CA PHE A 72 7.77 -2.29 -2.61
C PHE A 72 6.85 -2.67 -1.44
N VAL A 73 7.46 -2.86 -0.28
CA VAL A 73 6.76 -3.10 0.98
C VAL A 73 7.25 -2.10 2.00
N ALA A 74 6.33 -1.52 2.76
CA ALA A 74 6.66 -0.53 3.77
C ALA A 74 5.76 -0.72 5.00
N LYS A 75 6.11 -0.03 6.09
CA LYS A 75 5.27 0.07 7.27
C LYS A 75 5.00 1.54 7.57
N ALA A 76 3.74 1.90 7.69
CA ALA A 76 3.32 3.24 8.06
C ALA A 76 3.65 3.51 9.53
N GLY A 77 4.18 4.71 9.79
CA GLY A 77 4.28 5.27 11.13
C GLY A 77 2.92 5.72 11.66
N PRO A 78 2.87 6.18 12.93
CA PRO A 78 1.63 6.61 13.58
C PRO A 78 0.91 7.76 12.87
N ASP A 79 1.64 8.60 12.13
CA ASP A 79 1.13 9.73 11.35
C ASP A 79 0.79 9.35 9.89
N GLY A 80 0.90 8.06 9.55
CA GLY A 80 0.68 7.53 8.21
C GLY A 80 1.87 7.70 7.26
N THR A 81 2.98 8.30 7.70
CA THR A 81 4.17 8.46 6.87
C THR A 81 4.95 7.15 6.75
N PHE A 82 5.66 6.96 5.64
CA PHE A 82 6.53 5.81 5.46
C PHE A 82 7.72 6.13 4.57
N VAL A 83 8.78 5.35 4.76
CA VAL A 83 9.97 5.34 3.91
C VAL A 83 10.28 3.89 3.57
N SER A 84 10.64 3.65 2.31
CA SER A 84 11.01 2.33 1.79
C SER A 84 12.02 2.48 0.66
N GLU A 85 12.53 1.34 0.19
CA GLU A 85 13.23 1.22 -1.08
C GLU A 85 12.44 0.30 -2.02
N ALA A 86 12.54 0.55 -3.32
CA ALA A 86 12.06 -0.35 -4.37
C ALA A 86 13.24 -0.80 -5.24
N ILE A 87 13.28 -2.08 -5.59
CA ILE A 87 14.28 -2.60 -6.53
C ILE A 87 13.75 -2.41 -7.95
N VAL A 88 14.52 -1.76 -8.82
CA VAL A 88 14.10 -1.39 -10.19
C VAL A 88 14.77 -2.22 -11.30
N GLY A 89 15.54 -3.24 -10.92
CA GLY A 89 16.26 -4.12 -11.85
C GLY A 89 17.67 -3.62 -12.15
N GLY A 90 18.55 -4.51 -12.62
CA GLY A 90 19.96 -4.19 -12.93
C GLY A 90 20.78 -3.72 -11.71
N GLY A 91 20.38 -4.10 -10.50
CA GLY A 91 20.98 -3.63 -9.24
C GLY A 91 20.53 -2.23 -8.81
N GLY A 92 19.70 -1.55 -9.59
CA GLY A 92 19.17 -0.24 -9.26
C GLY A 92 18.17 -0.27 -8.10
N LYS A 93 18.28 0.71 -7.22
CA LYS A 93 17.32 0.98 -6.15
C LYS A 93 16.71 2.36 -6.34
N MET A 94 15.50 2.52 -5.83
CA MET A 94 14.76 3.76 -5.83
C MET A 94 14.23 4.02 -4.43
N LYS A 95 14.41 5.25 -3.93
CA LYS A 95 13.85 5.64 -2.65
C LYS A 95 12.35 5.85 -2.81
N VAL A 96 11.57 5.37 -1.85
CA VAL A 96 10.13 5.54 -1.80
C VAL A 96 9.79 6.27 -0.51
N THR A 97 9.07 7.36 -0.62
CA THR A 97 8.49 8.05 0.54
C THR A 97 7.01 8.25 0.31
N GLY A 98 6.23 8.37 1.37
CA GLY A 98 4.82 8.67 1.22
C GLY A 98 4.11 8.90 2.53
N LYS A 99 2.83 9.19 2.40
CA LYS A 99 1.92 9.40 3.51
C LYS A 99 0.54 8.86 3.14
N ILE A 100 0.06 7.89 3.92
CA ILE A 100 -1.27 7.29 3.76
C ILE A 100 -2.06 7.49 5.05
N THR A 101 -3.16 8.24 4.93
CA THR A 101 -4.15 8.52 5.97
C THR A 101 -5.55 8.39 5.35
N PRO A 102 -6.64 8.44 6.14
CA PRO A 102 -7.99 8.40 5.60
C PRO A 102 -8.31 9.51 4.59
N SER A 103 -7.64 10.67 4.67
CA SER A 103 -7.88 11.84 3.81
C SER A 103 -6.78 12.10 2.77
N GLU A 104 -5.63 11.45 2.88
CA GLU A 104 -4.45 11.72 2.06
C GLU A 104 -3.76 10.41 1.70
N ALA A 105 -3.56 10.15 0.41
CA ALA A 105 -2.77 9.03 -0.06
C ALA A 105 -1.79 9.51 -1.12
N VAL A 106 -0.55 9.81 -0.71
CA VAL A 106 0.50 10.32 -1.58
C VAL A 106 1.75 9.47 -1.49
N VAL A 107 2.40 9.24 -2.63
CA VAL A 107 3.63 8.44 -2.72
C VAL A 107 4.58 9.11 -3.70
N ARG A 108 5.83 9.29 -3.30
CA ARG A 108 6.93 9.75 -4.14
C ARG A 108 7.88 8.59 -4.41
N LEU A 109 8.15 8.38 -5.68
CA LEU A 109 9.21 7.50 -6.15
C LEU A 109 10.38 8.38 -6.61
N ASP A 110 11.51 8.26 -5.91
CA ASP A 110 12.69 9.09 -6.08
C ASP A 110 13.88 8.24 -6.49
N GLY A 111 14.14 8.21 -7.80
CA GLY A 111 15.25 7.51 -8.41
C GLY A 111 15.88 8.36 -9.49
N TYR A 112 16.15 7.77 -10.66
CA TYR A 112 16.57 8.55 -11.83
C TYR A 112 15.53 9.61 -12.22
N CYS A 113 14.25 9.31 -12.02
CA CYS A 113 13.16 10.24 -12.23
C CYS A 113 12.33 10.37 -10.96
N LEU A 114 11.72 11.54 -10.77
CA LEU A 114 10.74 11.78 -9.72
C LEU A 114 9.33 11.51 -10.24
N PHE A 115 8.58 10.69 -9.52
CA PHE A 115 7.15 10.49 -9.76
C PHE A 115 6.36 10.73 -8.48
N ASP A 116 5.48 11.72 -8.53
CA ASP A 116 4.58 12.10 -7.44
C ASP A 116 3.18 11.58 -7.70
N PHE A 117 2.78 10.58 -6.94
CA PHE A 117 1.45 10.02 -6.98
C PHE A 117 0.54 10.68 -5.97
N LYS A 118 -0.64 11.07 -6.44
CA LYS A 118 -1.83 11.25 -5.61
C LYS A 118 -2.76 10.08 -5.92
N LEU A 119 -2.93 9.18 -4.96
CA LEU A 119 -3.70 7.96 -5.13
C LEU A 119 -5.16 8.19 -4.72
N ALA A 120 -6.08 7.60 -5.47
CA ALA A 120 -7.49 7.53 -5.11
C ALA A 120 -7.80 6.19 -4.45
N LYS A 121 -8.65 6.20 -3.43
CA LYS A 121 -9.19 4.98 -2.84
C LYS A 121 -10.07 4.25 -3.85
N LYS A 122 -9.96 2.92 -3.91
CA LYS A 122 -10.85 2.05 -4.70
C LYS A 122 -12.09 1.66 -3.91
#